data_AF-I4HSG2-F1
#
_entry.id   AF-I4HSG2-F1
#
_cell.length_a   1.000
_cell.length_b   1.000
_cell.length_c   1.000
_cell.angle_alpha   90.00
_cell.angle_beta   90.00
_cell.angle_gamma   90.00
#
_symmetry.space_group_name_H-M   'P 1'
#
loop_
_entity.id
_entity.type
_entity.pdbx_description
1 polymer ?
#
loop_
_entity_poly.entity_id
_entity_poly.type
_entity_poly.pdbx_seq_one_letter_code
_entity_poly.pdbx_strand_id
1 'polypeptide(L)'
;MPNEFIPNDVFLQEKIAQLEKKAAEHDQKNEPEKAKECRDYADKLRSLLKQRQDQQRQKADEQAKKIQIEKQIDVAKDIYKATTDGTKERLKKEEDKQIDNVEETSKKKQEEEQEHKKQDQEQETKIEMLLTQNQGLQR
;
A
#
# COMPACT_ATOMS: atom_id res chain seq x y z
N MET A 1 -12.20 39.83 7.30
CA MET A 1 -11.03 40.10 6.43
C MET A 1 -11.55 40.76 5.17
N PRO A 2 -10.97 41.85 4.66
CA PRO A 2 -11.43 42.45 3.42
C PRO A 2 -11.21 41.43 2.29
N ASN A 3 -12.26 41.17 1.50
CA ASN A 3 -12.16 40.43 0.25
C ASN A 3 -11.31 41.27 -0.71
N GLU A 4 -10.00 41.08 -0.69
CA GLU A 4 -9.15 41.58 -1.77
C GLU A 4 -9.60 40.89 -3.05
N PHE A 5 -10.20 41.66 -3.95
CA PHE A 5 -10.53 41.21 -5.29
C PHE A 5 -9.22 40.83 -5.98
N ILE A 6 -8.86 39.54 -5.98
CA ILE A 6 -7.70 39.03 -6.71
C ILE A 6 -8.15 38.88 -8.17
N PRO A 7 -7.72 39.77 -9.08
CA PRO A 7 -8.20 39.73 -10.45
C PRO A 7 -7.75 38.44 -11.13
N ASN A 8 -8.65 37.80 -11.88
CA ASN A 8 -8.34 36.58 -12.62
C ASN A 8 -7.39 36.87 -13.80
N ASP A 9 -6.67 35.86 -14.30
CA ASP A 9 -5.71 35.96 -15.40
C ASP A 9 -6.32 36.66 -16.63
N VAL A 10 -7.56 36.30 -16.98
CA VAL A 10 -8.32 36.90 -18.08
C VAL A 10 -8.52 38.40 -17.87
N PHE A 11 -8.90 38.80 -16.67
CA PHE A 11 -9.08 40.22 -16.33
C PHE A 11 -7.75 40.99 -16.42
N LEU A 12 -6.66 40.39 -15.96
CA LEU A 12 -5.33 41.01 -16.07
C LEU A 12 -4.93 41.19 -17.53
N GLN A 13 -5.15 40.18 -18.38
CA GLN A 13 -4.88 40.24 -19.82
C GLN A 13 -5.71 41.33 -20.51
N GLU A 14 -7.02 41.38 -20.25
CA GLU A 14 -7.91 42.41 -20.79
C GLU A 14 -7.47 43.80 -20.35
N LYS A 15 -7.07 43.96 -19.09
CA LYS A 15 -6.63 45.25 -18.56
C LYS A 15 -5.31 45.71 -19.15
N ILE A 16 -4.36 44.79 -19.35
CA ILE A 16 -3.09 45.06 -20.04
C ILE A 16 -3.38 45.55 -21.47
N ALA A 17 -4.23 44.84 -22.22
CA ALA A 17 -4.59 45.23 -23.58
C ALA A 17 -5.26 46.61 -23.65
N GLN A 18 -6.13 46.94 -22.68
CA GLN A 18 -6.73 48.27 -22.57
C GLN A 18 -5.69 49.38 -22.32
N LEU A 19 -4.70 49.11 -21.46
CA LEU A 19 -3.64 50.07 -21.15
C LEU A 19 -2.70 50.29 -22.32
N GLU A 20 -2.35 49.22 -23.04
CA GLU A 20 -1.55 49.31 -24.27
C GLU A 20 -2.27 50.12 -25.35
N LYS A 21 -3.58 49.90 -25.52
CA LYS A 21 -4.40 50.70 -26.43
C LYS A 21 -4.41 52.18 -26.02
N LYS A 22 -4.60 52.47 -24.73
CA LYS A 22 -4.56 53.86 -24.22
C LYS A 22 -3.18 54.49 -24.38
N ALA A 23 -2.10 53.74 -24.18
CA ALA A 23 -0.75 54.23 -24.42
C ALA A 23 -0.58 54.66 -25.88
N ALA A 24 -1.02 53.83 -26.82
CA ALA A 24 -1.00 54.17 -28.25
C ALA A 24 -1.86 55.40 -28.60
N GLU A 25 -3.04 55.55 -27.97
CA GLU A 25 -3.87 56.75 -28.12
C GLU A 25 -3.17 58.02 -27.59
N HIS A 26 -2.43 57.92 -26.48
CA HIS A 26 -1.64 59.03 -25.93
C HIS A 26 -0.41 59.35 -26.79
N ASP A 27 0.25 58.35 -27.38
CA ASP A 27 1.34 58.55 -28.34
C ASP A 27 0.84 59.35 -29.56
N GLN A 28 -0.33 59.01 -30.11
CA GLN A 28 -0.94 59.74 -31.24
C GLN A 28 -1.27 61.20 -30.92
N LYS A 29 -1.54 61.49 -29.64
CA LYS A 29 -1.83 62.84 -29.14
C LYS A 29 -0.58 63.61 -28.71
N ASN A 30 0.62 63.05 -28.90
CA ASN A 30 1.88 63.61 -28.38
C ASN A 30 1.84 63.85 -26.86
N GLU A 31 1.24 62.93 -26.10
CA GLU A 31 1.19 62.94 -24.63
C GLU A 31 2.13 61.86 -24.04
N PRO A 32 3.46 62.01 -24.12
CA PRO A 32 4.42 60.94 -23.83
C PRO A 32 4.41 60.48 -22.36
N GLU A 33 4.19 61.39 -21.41
CA GLU A 33 4.12 61.05 -19.98
C GLU A 33 2.92 60.13 -19.68
N LYS A 34 1.75 60.43 -20.26
CA LYS A 34 0.55 59.59 -20.08
C LYS A 34 0.71 58.24 -20.77
N ALA A 35 1.35 58.21 -21.94
CA ALA A 35 1.66 56.96 -22.64
C ALA A 35 2.61 56.09 -21.80
N LYS A 36 3.63 56.70 -21.19
CA LYS A 36 4.56 56.03 -20.28
C LYS A 36 3.86 55.48 -19.04
N GLU A 37 3.03 56.27 -18.37
CA GLU A 37 2.24 55.81 -17.21
C GLU A 37 1.38 54.59 -17.53
N CYS A 38 0.74 54.58 -18.70
CA CYS A 38 -0.05 53.43 -19.17
C CYS A 38 0.80 52.18 -19.36
N ARG A 39 2.00 52.32 -19.96
CA ARG A 39 2.95 51.21 -20.17
C ARG A 39 3.51 50.69 -18.85
N ASP A 40 3.93 51.57 -17.96
CA ASP A 40 4.46 51.21 -16.63
C ASP A 40 3.40 50.43 -15.81
N TYR A 41 2.13 50.85 -15.90
CA TYR A 41 1.05 50.12 -15.25
C TYR A 41 0.75 48.77 -15.92
N ALA A 42 0.81 48.68 -17.26
CA ALA A 42 0.70 47.42 -17.97
C ALA A 42 1.81 46.43 -17.58
N ASP A 43 3.06 46.90 -17.42
CA ASP A 43 4.20 46.07 -17.01
C ASP A 43 4.06 45.54 -15.57
N LYS A 44 3.51 46.35 -14.66
CA LYS A 44 3.14 45.88 -13.32
C LYS A 44 2.11 44.76 -13.38
N LEU A 45 1.09 44.89 -14.23
CA LEU A 45 0.07 43.85 -14.40
C LEU A 45 0.64 42.59 -15.07
N ARG A 46 1.57 42.70 -16.02
CA ARG A 46 2.28 41.55 -16.62
C ARG A 46 3.11 40.79 -15.58
N SER A 47 3.80 41.52 -14.71
CA SER A 47 4.58 40.93 -13.62
C SER A 47 3.68 40.16 -12.66
N LEU A 48 2.53 40.73 -12.29
CA LEU A 48 1.53 40.08 -11.44
C LEU A 48 0.92 38.84 -12.12
N LEU A 49 0.58 38.92 -13.40
CA LEU A 49 0.06 37.80 -14.18
C LEU A 49 1.05 36.64 -14.21
N LYS A 50 2.33 36.93 -14.47
CA LYS A 50 3.39 35.92 -14.47
C LYS A 50 3.53 35.25 -13.10
N GLN A 51 3.60 36.03 -12.02
CA GLN A 51 3.69 35.50 -10.66
C GLN A 51 2.51 34.56 -10.34
N ARG A 52 1.30 34.93 -10.77
CA ARG A 52 0.10 34.12 -10.55
C ARG A 52 0.13 32.81 -11.36
N GLN A 53 0.55 32.87 -12.61
CA GLN A 53 0.71 31.68 -13.46
C GLN A 53 1.77 30.72 -12.88
N ASP A 54 2.88 31.26 -12.38
CA ASP A 54 3.92 30.47 -11.72
C ASP A 54 3.39 29.81 -10.43
N GLN A 55 2.60 30.51 -9.63
CA GLN A 55 1.94 29.92 -8.45
C GLN A 55 0.95 28.81 -8.82
N GLN A 56 0.20 28.96 -9.91
CA GLN A 56 -0.70 27.90 -10.38
C GLN A 56 0.09 26.66 -10.83
N ARG A 57 1.22 26.84 -11.53
CA ARG A 57 2.12 25.75 -11.91
C ARG A 57 2.70 25.04 -10.69
N GLN A 58 3.18 25.78 -9.70
CA GLN A 58 3.71 25.20 -8.45
C GLN A 58 2.66 24.35 -7.73
N LYS A 59 1.43 24.86 -7.60
CA LYS A 59 0.32 24.11 -7.00
C LYS A 59 -0.01 22.82 -7.77
N ALA A 60 0.00 22.89 -9.10
CA ALA A 60 -0.22 21.71 -9.94
C ALA A 60 0.91 20.67 -9.77
N ASP A 61 2.16 21.11 -9.73
CA ASP A 61 3.33 20.25 -9.53
C ASP A 61 3.32 19.58 -8.15
N GLU A 62 2.96 20.32 -7.10
CA GLU A 62 2.79 19.78 -5.74
C GLU A 62 1.69 18.72 -5.68
N GLN A 63 0.55 18.97 -6.34
CA GLN A 63 -0.54 18.01 -6.40
C GLN A 63 -0.13 16.74 -7.18
N ALA A 64 0.60 16.89 -8.28
CA ALA A 64 1.13 15.76 -9.04
C ALA A 64 2.10 14.91 -8.21
N LYS A 65 3.02 15.54 -7.46
CA LYS A 65 3.92 14.86 -6.53
C LYS A 65 3.15 14.10 -5.45
N LYS A 66 2.12 14.72 -4.87
CA LYS A 66 1.27 14.07 -3.85
C LYS A 66 0.62 12.81 -4.38
N ILE A 67 0.05 12.86 -5.59
CA ILE A 67 -0.56 11.70 -6.26
C ILE A 67 0.49 10.61 -6.52
N GLN A 68 1.70 10.97 -6.93
CA GLN A 68 2.77 10.01 -7.15
C GLN A 68 3.19 9.30 -5.85
N ILE A 69 3.32 10.04 -4.75
CA ILE A 69 3.63 9.48 -3.43
C ILE A 69 2.52 8.53 -2.98
N GLU A 70 1.25 8.92 -3.14
CA GLU A 70 0.10 8.08 -2.78
C GLU A 70 0.10 6.75 -3.52
N LYS A 71 0.37 6.77 -4.83
CA LYS A 71 0.54 5.54 -5.63
C LYS A 71 1.68 4.66 -5.13
N GLN A 72 2.82 5.25 -4.74
CA GLN A 72 3.95 4.49 -4.19
C GLN A 72 3.60 3.86 -2.84
N ILE A 73 2.85 4.57 -1.98
CA ILE A 73 2.38 4.05 -0.70
C ILE A 73 1.45 2.85 -0.92
N ASP A 74 0.53 2.92 -1.88
CA ASP A 74 -0.39 1.80 -2.15
C ASP A 74 0.35 0.56 -2.67
N VAL A 75 1.32 0.74 -3.57
CA VAL A 75 2.19 -0.35 -4.01
C VAL A 75 2.95 -0.97 -2.82
N ALA A 76 3.47 -0.14 -1.91
CA ALA A 76 4.16 -0.63 -0.72
C ALA A 76 3.22 -1.41 0.23
N LYS A 77 1.96 -0.97 0.39
CA LYS A 77 0.95 -1.70 1.16
C LYS A 77 0.63 -3.05 0.54
N ASP A 78 0.50 -3.10 -0.79
CA ASP A 78 0.21 -4.36 -1.49
C ASP A 78 1.36 -5.36 -1.36
N ILE A 79 2.61 -4.90 -1.48
CA ILE A 79 3.80 -5.73 -1.24
C ILE A 79 3.83 -6.23 0.21
N TYR A 80 3.58 -5.35 1.17
CA TYR A 80 3.55 -5.71 2.59
C TYR A 80 2.46 -6.75 2.88
N LYS A 81 1.27 -6.57 2.30
CA LYS A 81 0.17 -7.53 2.44
C LYS A 81 0.53 -8.88 1.83
N ALA A 82 1.03 -8.90 0.60
CA ALA A 82 1.42 -10.13 -0.08
C ALA A 82 2.51 -10.90 0.68
N THR A 83 3.52 -10.21 1.23
CA THR A 83 4.58 -10.83 2.03
C THR A 83 4.06 -11.35 3.37
N THR A 84 3.17 -10.61 4.03
CA THR A 84 2.56 -11.03 5.30
C THR A 84 1.65 -12.24 5.09
N ASP A 85 0.79 -12.22 4.09
CA ASP A 85 -0.14 -13.30 3.77
C ASP A 85 0.63 -14.57 3.38
N GLY A 86 1.66 -14.46 2.54
CA GLY A 86 2.55 -15.58 2.21
C GLY A 86 3.35 -16.11 3.41
N THR A 87 3.60 -15.28 4.43
CA THR A 87 4.25 -15.73 5.68
C THR A 87 3.27 -16.48 6.57
N LYS A 88 2.03 -15.99 6.72
CA LYS A 88 0.95 -16.68 7.43
C LYS A 88 0.65 -18.05 6.81
N GLU A 89 0.58 -18.12 5.49
CA GLU A 89 0.31 -19.37 4.80
C GLU A 89 1.44 -20.40 4.99
N ARG A 90 2.70 -19.95 5.00
CA ARG A 90 3.85 -20.81 5.31
C ARG A 90 3.83 -21.33 6.75
N LEU A 91 3.54 -20.46 7.71
CA LEU A 91 3.42 -20.86 9.12
C LEU A 91 2.32 -21.90 9.31
N LYS A 92 1.14 -21.67 8.71
CA LYS A 92 0.03 -22.62 8.78
C LYS A 92 0.39 -23.99 8.18
N LYS A 93 1.01 -24.01 7.00
CA LYS A 93 1.48 -25.26 6.37
C LYS A 93 2.51 -26.00 7.23
N GLU A 94 3.34 -25.28 7.97
CA GLU A 94 4.32 -25.88 8.88
C GLU A 94 3.65 -26.43 10.14
N GLU A 95 2.69 -25.71 10.72
CA GLU A 95 1.86 -26.20 11.83
C GLU A 95 1.10 -27.47 11.45
N ASP A 96 0.43 -27.49 10.29
CA ASP A 96 -0.31 -28.65 9.79
C ASP A 96 0.62 -29.88 9.67
N LYS A 97 1.82 -29.71 9.09
CA LYS A 97 2.82 -30.79 8.99
C LYS A 97 3.30 -31.30 10.36
N GLN A 98 3.46 -30.41 11.33
CA GLN A 98 3.87 -30.81 12.67
C GLN A 98 2.78 -31.63 13.36
N ILE A 99 1.52 -31.24 13.18
CA ILE A 99 0.37 -32.00 13.68
C ILE A 99 0.33 -33.39 13.04
N ASP A 100 0.43 -33.49 11.72
CA ASP A 100 0.43 -34.76 10.98
C ASP A 100 1.54 -35.70 11.50
N ASN A 101 2.76 -35.19 11.70
CA ASN A 101 3.88 -35.97 12.22
C ASN A 101 3.63 -36.49 13.65
N VAL A 102 3.02 -35.67 14.52
CA VAL A 102 2.67 -36.08 15.90
C VAL A 102 1.57 -37.14 15.89
N GLU A 103 0.57 -37.00 15.02
CA GLU A 103 -0.49 -37.99 14.87
C GLU A 103 0.05 -39.33 14.34
N GLU A 104 0.91 -39.31 13.32
CA GLU A 104 1.55 -40.52 12.79
C GLU A 104 2.42 -41.23 13.84
N THR A 105 3.24 -40.47 14.56
CA THR A 105 4.08 -41.05 15.62
C THR A 105 3.24 -41.60 16.78
N SER A 106 2.12 -40.97 17.12
CA SER A 106 1.19 -41.46 18.13
C SER A 106 0.48 -42.75 17.70
N LYS A 107 0.03 -42.82 16.43
CA LYS A 107 -0.58 -44.03 15.86
C LYS A 107 0.39 -45.19 15.83
N LYS A 108 1.63 -44.98 15.37
CA LYS A 108 2.67 -46.03 15.37
C LYS A 108 2.93 -46.58 16.77
N LYS A 109 3.04 -45.71 17.78
CA LYS A 109 3.20 -46.16 19.18
C LYS A 109 2.01 -46.98 19.67
N GLN A 110 0.78 -46.60 19.32
CA GLN A 110 -0.41 -47.38 19.69
C GLN A 110 -0.45 -48.75 18.99
N GLU A 111 -0.04 -48.82 17.72
CA GLU A 111 0.06 -50.07 16.98
C GLU A 111 1.11 -50.99 17.58
N GLU A 112 2.32 -50.48 17.87
CA GLU A 112 3.39 -51.23 18.55
C GLU A 112 2.95 -51.75 19.92
N GLU A 113 2.24 -50.94 20.72
CA GLU A 113 1.76 -51.33 22.04
C GLU A 113 0.63 -52.38 21.97
N GLN A 114 -0.23 -52.32 20.95
CA GLN A 114 -1.24 -53.36 20.70
C GLN A 114 -0.61 -54.67 20.24
N GLU A 115 0.43 -54.60 19.41
CA GLU A 115 1.16 -55.77 18.92
C GLU A 115 1.91 -56.47 20.06
N HIS A 116 2.56 -55.71 20.94
CA HIS A 116 3.15 -56.24 22.17
C HIS A 116 2.11 -56.93 23.06
N LYS A 117 0.96 -56.30 23.31
CA LYS A 117 -0.12 -56.91 24.11
C LYS A 117 -0.65 -58.21 23.51
N LYS A 118 -0.76 -58.30 22.19
CA LYS A 118 -1.17 -59.56 21.51
C LYS A 118 -0.11 -60.65 21.69
N GLN A 119 1.18 -60.32 21.55
CA GLN A 119 2.26 -61.29 21.75
C GLN A 119 2.29 -61.82 23.19
N ASP A 120 2.08 -60.96 24.19
CA ASP A 120 2.03 -61.36 25.59
C ASP A 120 0.85 -62.34 25.84
N GLN A 121 -0.34 -62.04 25.30
CA GLN A 121 -1.50 -62.94 25.39
C GLN A 121 -1.28 -64.29 24.69
N GLU A 122 -0.62 -64.30 23.52
CA GLU A 122 -0.25 -65.53 22.82
C GLU A 122 0.76 -66.36 23.61
N GLN A 123 1.71 -65.73 24.31
CA GLN A 123 2.64 -66.44 25.17
C GLN A 123 1.95 -67.04 26.41
N GLU A 124 1.08 -66.28 27.07
CA GLU A 124 0.31 -66.77 28.22
C GLU A 124 -0.56 -67.98 27.86
N THR A 125 -1.30 -67.91 26.76
CA THR A 125 -2.12 -69.05 26.27
C THR A 125 -1.28 -70.26 25.90
N LYS A 126 -0.07 -70.07 25.33
CA LYS A 126 0.87 -71.18 25.07
C LYS A 126 1.35 -71.84 26.36
N ILE A 127 1.70 -71.04 27.37
CA ILE A 127 2.14 -71.54 28.68
C ILE A 127 0.99 -72.31 29.36
N GLU A 128 -0.23 -71.79 29.31
CA GLU A 128 -1.42 -72.43 29.88
C GLU A 128 -1.72 -73.78 29.23
N MET A 129 -1.65 -73.87 27.90
CA MET A 129 -1.76 -75.15 27.17
C MET A 129 -0.69 -76.17 27.57
N LEU A 130 0.57 -75.73 27.68
CA LEU A 130 1.67 -76.61 28.08
C LEU A 130 1.51 -77.12 29.52
N LEU A 131 0.99 -76.28 30.42
CA LEU A 131 0.67 -76.67 31.79
C LEU A 131 -0.48 -77.69 31.84
N THR A 132 -1.54 -77.50 31.04
CA THR A 132 -2.66 -78.45 30.96
C THR A 132 -2.27 -79.78 30.33
N GLN A 133 -1.44 -79.80 29.29
CA GLN A 133 -0.88 -81.04 28.73
C GLN A 133 -0.05 -81.82 29.74
N ASN A 134 0.79 -81.14 30.53
CA ASN A 134 1.61 -81.79 31.55
C ASN A 134 0.79 -82.33 32.74
N GLN A 135 -0.32 -81.68 33.11
CA GLN A 135 -1.24 -82.21 34.12
C GLN A 135 -2.04 -83.42 33.63
N GLY A 136 -2.34 -83.50 32.33
CA GLY A 136 -2.99 -84.67 31.71
C GLY A 136 -2.10 -85.92 31.67
N LEU A 137 -0.78 -85.77 31.73
CA LEU A 137 0.20 -86.87 31.74
C LEU A 137 0.45 -87.47 33.14
N GLN A 138 -0.15 -86.93 34.20
CA GLN A 138 -0.01 -87.42 35.59
C GLN A 138 -1.21 -88.25 36.09
N ARG A 139 -2.13 -88.66 35.20
CA ARG A 139 -3.20 -89.65 35.49
C ARG A 139 -2.96 -90.93 34.72
#